data_AF-A0A0B7BR42-F1
#
_entry.id   AF-A0A0B7BR42-F1
#
_cell.length_a   1.000
_cell.length_b   1.000
_cell.length_c   1.000
_cell.angle_alpha   90.00
_cell.angle_beta   90.00
_cell.angle_gamma   90.00
#
_symmetry.space_group_name_H-M   'P 1'
#
loop_
_entity.id
_entity.type
_entity.pdbx_description
1 polymer ?
#
loop_
_entity_poly.entity_id
_entity_poly.type
_entity_poly.pdbx_seq_one_letter_code
_entity_poly.pdbx_strand_id
1 'polypeptide(L)'
;KGLNKLELEQEYKLVKDKIICPKNVRTMKFFMDALPMAGTEGAVSLLTTLINTKQVDGILAISWLTSLTLIQKPTSSIVEDGLKLLQGPLSSDALLPVSAVVNKYCQTVSSCESDHVVRQVVNVLRSKVPKSCSVDEKNLKDVLLTLRAIGNIGQSLLTSTLDTCISSSTTPLEVKVAAADAYRRMPCDNSFSQKDSAVWTVLQDPSQDSELRITSYLSVMRCPDDNTLSEISQLLDKETDDDLGGFIYSHIKNLKDTSDPLKQDIVKAINKYTFKEFELNLLKYSSNHEASVLINRLNLGFTADSNIIMGSKSPLPRSAMLNLTVDLFGNSVNLLEIGGRVEGLEILVEKLLGPTGYLPVKIEKGKLDDVKASVYARVFGNELFYEHLKGTQSLHGPAKMPNLLDILISIANRQAVAYTYSEQLLDVALTVPTIAGLPLEITVNGSVNL
;
A
#
# COMPACT_ATOMS: atom_id res chain seq x y z
N LYS A 1 -7.39 28.90 -7.32
CA LYS A 1 -6.39 28.75 -6.24
C LYS A 1 -6.52 29.83 -5.16
N GLY A 2 -6.76 31.10 -5.47
CA GLY A 2 -6.94 32.15 -4.43
C GLY A 2 -8.33 32.22 -3.78
N LEU A 3 -9.33 31.53 -4.32
CA LEU A 3 -10.71 31.61 -3.85
C LEU A 3 -10.95 30.72 -2.62
N ASN A 4 -11.67 31.26 -1.64
CA ASN A 4 -12.17 30.50 -0.50
C ASN A 4 -13.42 29.68 -0.87
N LYS A 5 -13.93 28.90 0.09
CA LYS A 5 -15.11 28.04 -0.12
C LYS A 5 -16.35 28.83 -0.57
N LEU A 6 -16.67 29.94 0.09
CA LEU A 6 -17.88 30.72 -0.20
C LEU A 6 -17.84 31.33 -1.60
N GLU A 7 -16.68 31.85 -2.00
CA GLU A 7 -16.46 32.37 -3.35
C GLU A 7 -16.60 31.25 -4.40
N LEU A 8 -16.02 30.07 -4.15
CA LEU A 8 -16.17 28.91 -5.04
C LEU A 8 -17.62 28.40 -5.10
N GLU A 9 -18.37 28.44 -4.00
CA GLU A 9 -19.80 28.11 -3.99
C GLU A 9 -20.63 29.08 -4.82
N GLN A 10 -20.29 30.37 -4.80
CA GLN A 10 -20.93 31.37 -5.65
C GLN A 10 -20.63 31.10 -7.13
N GLU A 11 -19.36 30.89 -7.49
CA GLU A 11 -18.98 30.52 -8.87
C GLU A 11 -19.67 29.24 -9.33
N TYR A 12 -19.73 28.22 -8.46
CA TYR A 12 -20.43 26.97 -8.74
C TYR A 12 -21.91 27.20 -9.05
N LYS A 13 -22.61 28.03 -8.26
CA LYS A 13 -24.01 28.39 -8.51
C LYS A 13 -24.17 29.14 -9.83
N LEU A 14 -23.33 30.14 -10.09
CA LEU A 14 -23.38 30.93 -11.33
C LEU A 14 -23.15 30.05 -12.58
N VAL A 15 -22.23 29.09 -12.51
CA VAL A 15 -21.99 28.12 -13.59
C VAL A 15 -23.15 27.14 -13.73
N LYS A 16 -23.68 26.63 -12.63
CA LYS A 16 -24.81 25.68 -12.60
C LYS A 16 -26.09 26.30 -13.17
N ASP A 17 -26.36 27.55 -12.82
CA ASP A 17 -27.53 28.32 -13.28
C ASP A 17 -27.34 28.89 -14.68
N LYS A 18 -26.22 28.56 -15.36
CA LYS A 18 -25.85 29.03 -16.70
C LYS A 18 -25.80 30.56 -16.82
N ILE A 19 -25.50 31.27 -15.73
CA ILE A 19 -25.27 32.72 -15.74
C ILE A 19 -23.93 33.02 -16.40
N ILE A 20 -22.90 32.23 -16.09
CA ILE A 20 -21.58 32.29 -16.74
C ILE A 20 -21.59 31.38 -17.97
N CYS A 21 -21.16 31.93 -19.12
CA CYS A 21 -21.05 31.21 -20.39
C CYS A 21 -22.33 30.43 -20.78
N PRO A 22 -23.52 31.07 -20.85
CA PRO A 22 -24.83 30.40 -20.98
C PRO A 22 -24.95 29.44 -22.16
N LYS A 23 -24.23 29.74 -23.26
CA LYS A 23 -24.26 28.97 -24.51
C LYS A 23 -23.29 27.79 -24.53
N ASN A 24 -22.35 27.73 -23.60
CA ASN A 24 -21.32 26.69 -23.59
C ASN A 24 -21.74 25.55 -22.65
N VAL A 25 -22.11 24.42 -23.26
CA VAL A 25 -22.53 23.21 -22.54
C VAL A 25 -21.40 22.55 -21.73
N ARG A 26 -20.14 22.92 -21.98
CA ARG A 26 -18.96 22.36 -21.28
C ARG A 26 -18.50 23.19 -20.09
N THR A 27 -19.07 24.38 -19.84
CA THR A 27 -18.64 25.26 -18.73
C THR A 27 -18.67 24.53 -17.38
N MET A 28 -19.75 23.81 -17.10
CA MET A 28 -19.88 23.00 -15.88
C MET A 28 -18.81 21.90 -15.82
N LYS A 29 -18.55 21.22 -16.94
CA LYS A 29 -17.51 20.20 -17.00
C LYS A 29 -16.14 20.80 -16.69
N PHE A 30 -15.77 21.93 -17.28
CA PHE A 30 -14.50 22.59 -16.98
C PHE A 30 -14.37 23.00 -15.52
N PHE A 31 -15.44 23.50 -14.90
CA PHE A 31 -15.44 23.80 -13.47
C PHE A 31 -15.20 22.54 -12.64
N MET A 32 -15.91 21.45 -12.94
CA MET A 32 -15.78 20.18 -12.23
C MET A 32 -14.43 19.50 -12.42
N ASP A 33 -13.83 19.62 -13.61
CA ASP A 33 -12.50 19.09 -13.89
C ASP A 33 -11.41 19.93 -13.18
N ALA A 34 -11.58 21.26 -13.09
CA ALA A 34 -10.60 22.16 -12.48
C ALA A 34 -10.61 22.19 -10.94
N LEU A 35 -11.76 21.94 -10.30
CA LEU A 35 -11.90 22.00 -8.84
C LEU A 35 -10.93 21.06 -8.10
N PRO A 36 -10.87 19.74 -8.37
CA PRO A 36 -9.92 18.83 -7.70
C PRO A 36 -8.45 19.20 -7.98
N MET A 37 -8.14 19.72 -9.17
CA MET A 37 -6.78 20.13 -9.54
C MET A 37 -6.27 21.35 -8.79
N ALA A 38 -7.17 22.15 -8.20
CA ALA A 38 -6.76 23.35 -7.47
C ALA A 38 -5.96 23.00 -6.21
N GLY A 39 -6.33 21.93 -5.50
CA GLY A 39 -5.63 21.43 -4.31
C GLY A 39 -5.56 22.42 -3.13
N THR A 40 -6.43 23.44 -3.11
CA THR A 40 -6.47 24.49 -2.07
C THR A 40 -7.59 24.24 -1.07
N GLU A 41 -7.49 24.79 0.14
CA GLU A 41 -8.48 24.62 1.21
C GLU A 41 -9.92 24.87 0.75
N GLY A 42 -10.18 26.01 0.09
CA GLY A 42 -11.52 26.32 -0.42
C GLY A 42 -12.04 25.31 -1.45
N ALA A 43 -11.15 24.76 -2.29
CA ALA A 43 -11.52 23.80 -3.32
C ALA A 43 -11.83 22.43 -2.72
N VAL A 44 -11.00 21.97 -1.78
CA VAL A 44 -11.21 20.71 -1.04
C VAL A 44 -12.51 20.80 -0.22
N SER A 45 -12.80 21.95 0.40
CA SER A 45 -14.02 22.11 1.19
C SER A 45 -15.29 22.11 0.34
N LEU A 46 -15.27 22.75 -0.84
CA LEU A 46 -16.38 22.67 -1.79
C LEU A 46 -16.54 21.24 -2.33
N LEU A 47 -15.45 20.61 -2.77
CA LEU A 47 -15.41 19.22 -3.23
C LEU A 47 -16.05 18.28 -2.18
N THR A 48 -15.63 18.41 -0.93
CA THR A 48 -16.17 17.63 0.21
C THR A 48 -17.67 17.85 0.39
N THR A 49 -18.13 19.10 0.27
CA THR A 49 -19.54 19.45 0.38
C THR A 49 -20.36 18.82 -0.75
N LEU A 50 -19.87 18.86 -1.98
CA LEU A 50 -20.57 18.31 -3.14
C LEU A 50 -20.65 16.78 -3.09
N ILE A 51 -19.60 16.09 -2.62
CA ILE A 51 -19.61 14.64 -2.39
C ILE A 51 -20.60 14.28 -1.27
N ASN A 52 -20.49 14.93 -0.10
CA ASN A 52 -21.33 14.60 1.04
C ASN A 52 -22.82 14.91 0.81
N THR A 53 -23.13 15.91 -0.03
CA THR A 53 -24.51 16.23 -0.45
C THR A 53 -25.00 15.42 -1.66
N LYS A 54 -24.20 14.46 -2.15
CA LYS A 54 -24.49 13.63 -3.34
C LYS A 54 -24.77 14.42 -4.62
N GLN A 55 -24.20 15.63 -4.73
CA GLN A 55 -24.20 16.39 -5.98
C GLN A 55 -23.13 15.89 -6.95
N VAL A 56 -22.11 15.21 -6.42
CA VAL A 56 -21.10 14.46 -7.18
C VAL A 56 -21.02 13.06 -6.60
N ASP A 57 -21.21 12.05 -7.45
CA ASP A 57 -21.24 10.64 -7.08
C ASP A 57 -20.55 9.76 -8.15
N GLY A 58 -20.58 8.45 -7.94
CA GLY A 58 -20.00 7.47 -8.86
C GLY A 58 -18.51 7.72 -9.14
N ILE A 59 -18.09 7.42 -10.37
CA ILE A 59 -16.68 7.50 -10.79
C ILE A 59 -16.09 8.92 -10.63
N LEU A 60 -16.91 9.96 -10.82
CA LEU A 60 -16.43 11.34 -10.66
C LEU A 60 -16.11 11.67 -9.20
N ALA A 61 -16.90 11.17 -8.24
CA ALA A 61 -16.59 11.33 -6.83
C ALA A 61 -15.32 10.56 -6.44
N ILE A 62 -15.13 9.35 -6.98
CA ILE A 62 -13.92 8.55 -6.73
C ILE A 62 -12.68 9.27 -7.28
N SER A 63 -12.73 9.83 -8.50
CA SER A 63 -11.59 10.58 -9.05
C SER A 63 -11.27 11.84 -8.24
N TRP A 64 -12.30 12.51 -7.72
CA TRP A 64 -12.15 13.63 -6.80
C TRP A 64 -11.49 13.23 -5.48
N LEU A 65 -11.86 12.08 -4.90
CA LEU A 65 -11.17 11.55 -3.71
C LEU A 65 -9.70 11.25 -4.01
N THR A 66 -9.40 10.56 -5.10
CA THR A 66 -8.02 10.25 -5.50
C THR A 66 -7.17 11.51 -5.69
N SER A 67 -7.75 12.59 -6.21
CA SER A 67 -7.04 13.87 -6.41
C SER A 67 -6.48 14.47 -5.12
N LEU A 68 -7.05 14.14 -3.95
CA LEU A 68 -6.56 14.60 -2.65
C LEU A 68 -5.11 14.15 -2.39
N THR A 69 -4.71 13.01 -2.95
CA THR A 69 -3.36 12.45 -2.81
C THR A 69 -2.28 13.31 -3.49
N LEU A 70 -2.70 14.17 -4.44
CA LEU A 70 -1.82 15.07 -5.19
C LEU A 70 -1.46 16.34 -4.41
N ILE A 71 -2.15 16.60 -3.29
CA ILE A 71 -1.95 17.82 -2.50
C ILE A 71 -0.55 17.81 -1.89
N GLN A 72 0.27 18.80 -2.26
CA GLN A 72 1.69 18.83 -1.86
C GLN A 72 1.92 19.32 -0.43
N LYS A 73 1.05 20.20 0.06
CA LYS A 73 1.15 20.77 1.41
C LYS A 73 -0.24 20.82 2.04
N PRO A 74 -0.76 19.68 2.52
CA PRO A 74 -2.04 19.67 3.22
C PRO A 74 -1.98 20.57 4.46
N THR A 75 -3.10 21.21 4.78
CA THR A 75 -3.27 21.98 6.01
C THR A 75 -4.19 21.24 6.97
N SER A 76 -4.24 21.68 8.23
CA SER A 76 -5.17 21.11 9.23
C SER A 76 -6.64 21.18 8.75
N SER A 77 -7.01 22.25 8.02
CA SER A 77 -8.34 22.39 7.42
C SER A 77 -8.63 21.34 6.35
N ILE A 78 -7.64 20.99 5.52
CA ILE A 78 -7.78 19.92 4.51
C ILE A 78 -7.91 18.55 5.20
N VAL A 79 -7.20 18.32 6.31
CA VAL A 79 -7.36 17.11 7.11
C VAL A 79 -8.77 17.04 7.73
N GLU A 80 -9.32 18.17 8.17
CA GLU A 80 -10.68 18.25 8.71
C GLU A 80 -11.75 17.94 7.66
N ASP A 81 -11.56 18.42 6.43
CA ASP A 81 -12.43 18.05 5.30
C ASP A 81 -12.27 16.57 4.94
N GLY A 82 -11.06 16.02 5.02
CA GLY A 82 -10.82 14.58 4.94
C GLY A 82 -11.58 13.77 6.01
N LEU A 83 -11.61 14.26 7.24
CA LEU A 83 -12.42 13.64 8.31
C LEU A 83 -13.91 13.61 7.98
N LYS A 84 -14.45 14.69 7.39
CA LYS A 84 -15.85 14.74 6.94
C LYS A 84 -16.14 13.74 5.82
N LEU A 85 -15.16 13.43 4.97
CA LEU A 85 -15.28 12.39 3.94
C LEU A 85 -15.26 10.99 4.55
N LEU A 86 -14.41 10.74 5.55
CA LEU A 86 -14.38 9.47 6.29
C LEU A 86 -15.65 9.18 7.10
N GLN A 87 -16.46 10.20 7.36
CA GLN A 87 -17.76 10.11 8.04
C GLN A 87 -18.94 10.23 7.05
N GLY A 88 -18.66 10.40 5.76
CA GLY A 88 -19.63 10.65 4.72
C GLY A 88 -20.13 9.39 4.00
N PRO A 89 -20.90 9.56 2.90
CA PRO A 89 -21.48 8.46 2.14
C PRO A 89 -20.44 7.57 1.43
N LEU A 90 -19.26 8.11 1.14
CA LEU A 90 -18.14 7.39 0.50
C LEU A 90 -17.02 7.06 1.50
N SER A 91 -17.39 6.73 2.74
CA SER A 91 -16.41 6.57 3.82
C SER A 91 -15.34 5.51 3.57
N SER A 92 -15.68 4.40 2.88
CA SER A 92 -14.72 3.35 2.54
C SER A 92 -13.76 3.81 1.43
N ASP A 93 -14.28 4.45 0.38
CA ASP A 93 -13.47 4.98 -0.73
C ASP A 93 -12.51 6.11 -0.27
N ALA A 94 -12.91 6.86 0.76
CA ALA A 94 -12.10 7.94 1.33
C ALA A 94 -10.92 7.44 2.19
N LEU A 95 -10.86 6.16 2.58
CA LEU A 95 -9.85 5.63 3.51
C LEU A 95 -8.41 5.85 3.02
N LEU A 96 -8.10 5.42 1.79
CA LEU A 96 -6.74 5.54 1.24
C LEU A 96 -6.36 6.98 0.89
N PRO A 97 -7.22 7.78 0.21
CA PRO A 97 -6.86 9.16 -0.10
C PRO A 97 -6.72 10.04 1.14
N VAL A 98 -7.62 9.93 2.12
CA VAL A 98 -7.54 10.73 3.35
C VAL A 98 -6.34 10.31 4.20
N SER A 99 -6.03 9.01 4.27
CA SER A 99 -4.82 8.57 4.99
C SER A 99 -3.53 9.08 4.36
N ALA A 100 -3.45 9.16 3.02
CA ALA A 100 -2.30 9.78 2.33
C ALA A 100 -2.17 11.28 2.65
N VAL A 101 -3.29 12.02 2.69
CA VAL A 101 -3.32 13.44 3.09
C VAL A 101 -2.82 13.62 4.52
N VAL A 102 -3.31 12.81 5.46
CA VAL A 102 -2.91 12.85 6.88
C VAL A 102 -1.43 12.54 7.04
N ASN A 103 -0.94 11.51 6.34
CA ASN A 103 0.48 11.17 6.35
C ASN A 103 1.34 12.36 5.92
N LYS A 104 0.99 12.99 4.78
CA LYS A 104 1.75 14.11 4.24
C LYS A 104 1.67 15.37 5.11
N TYR A 105 0.51 15.61 5.74
CA TYR A 105 0.39 16.63 6.78
C TYR A 105 1.37 16.36 7.93
N CYS A 106 1.38 15.13 8.46
CA CYS A 106 2.24 14.77 9.59
C CYS A 106 3.73 14.78 9.29
N GLN A 107 4.15 14.59 8.03
CA GLN A 107 5.54 14.76 7.63
C GLN A 107 6.02 16.22 7.72
N THR A 108 5.09 17.20 7.72
CA THR A 108 5.41 18.63 7.77
C THR A 108 5.19 19.27 9.14
N VAL A 109 4.49 18.59 10.05
CA VAL A 109 4.10 19.12 11.36
C VAL A 109 4.73 18.29 12.47
N SER A 110 5.64 18.90 13.24
CA SER A 110 6.43 18.22 14.27
C SER A 110 5.61 17.62 15.42
N SER A 111 4.42 18.15 15.71
CA SER A 111 3.53 17.68 16.77
C SER A 111 2.22 17.09 16.23
N CYS A 112 2.29 16.38 15.10
CA CYS A 112 1.11 15.88 14.39
C CYS A 112 0.19 15.02 15.26
N GLU A 113 0.73 14.10 16.06
CA GLU A 113 -0.05 13.23 16.94
C GLU A 113 -0.80 13.97 18.07
N SER A 114 -0.42 15.23 18.33
CA SER A 114 -1.11 16.11 19.27
C SER A 114 -2.19 16.97 18.61
N ASP A 115 -2.23 17.04 17.28
CA ASP A 115 -3.26 17.76 16.54
C ASP A 115 -4.63 17.08 16.77
N HIS A 116 -5.61 17.90 17.18
CA HIS A 116 -6.94 17.42 17.50
C HIS A 116 -7.64 16.74 16.31
N VAL A 117 -7.49 17.29 15.10
CA VAL A 117 -8.13 16.76 13.90
C VAL A 117 -7.50 15.42 13.51
N VAL A 118 -6.17 15.30 13.63
CA VAL A 118 -5.46 14.04 13.39
C VAL A 118 -5.90 12.96 14.38
N ARG A 119 -6.05 13.30 15.67
CA ARG A 119 -6.60 12.38 16.68
C ARG A 119 -8.02 11.94 16.36
N GLN A 120 -8.85 12.83 15.81
CA GLN A 120 -10.19 12.45 15.37
C GLN A 120 -10.15 11.46 14.19
N VAL A 121 -9.28 11.68 13.20
CA VAL A 121 -9.08 10.72 12.10
C VAL A 121 -8.63 9.36 12.65
N VAL A 122 -7.63 9.36 13.54
CA VAL A 122 -7.15 8.14 14.22
C VAL A 122 -8.29 7.43 14.95
N ASN A 123 -9.16 8.16 15.65
CA ASN A 123 -10.31 7.58 16.33
C ASN A 123 -11.33 6.97 15.37
N VAL A 124 -11.58 7.60 14.21
CA VAL A 124 -12.46 7.04 13.17
C VAL A 124 -11.87 5.73 12.62
N LEU A 125 -10.58 5.71 12.28
CA LEU A 125 -9.91 4.50 11.79
C LEU A 125 -9.94 3.38 12.84
N ARG A 126 -9.64 3.71 14.11
CA ARG A 126 -9.74 2.76 15.22
C ARG A 126 -11.15 2.19 15.35
N SER A 127 -12.19 3.01 15.21
CA SER A 127 -13.58 2.57 15.35
C SER A 127 -14.06 1.65 14.21
N LYS A 128 -13.40 1.71 13.05
CA LYS A 128 -13.67 0.85 11.89
C LYS A 128 -13.05 -0.55 12.04
N VAL A 129 -12.12 -0.75 12.98
CA VAL A 129 -11.55 -2.07 13.29
C VAL A 129 -12.34 -2.70 14.45
N PRO A 130 -12.99 -3.86 14.26
CA PRO A 130 -13.71 -4.55 15.34
C PRO A 130 -12.78 -4.90 16.52
N LYS A 131 -13.35 -4.99 17.72
CA LYS A 131 -12.64 -5.49 18.90
C LYS A 131 -12.07 -6.89 18.61
N SER A 132 -10.81 -7.11 18.95
CA SER A 132 -10.04 -8.34 18.65
C SER A 132 -9.86 -8.66 17.16
N CYS A 133 -10.14 -7.69 16.27
CA CYS A 133 -10.04 -7.85 14.82
C CYS A 133 -10.77 -9.10 14.32
N SER A 134 -11.93 -9.38 14.94
CA SER A 134 -12.83 -10.45 14.54
C SER A 134 -13.50 -10.06 13.23
N VAL A 135 -13.36 -10.93 12.24
CA VAL A 135 -13.88 -10.71 10.88
C VAL A 135 -14.76 -11.87 10.45
N ASP A 136 -15.74 -11.54 9.62
CA ASP A 136 -16.54 -12.46 8.82
C ASP A 136 -16.43 -12.08 7.35
N GLU A 137 -17.13 -12.79 6.47
CA GLU A 137 -17.05 -12.53 5.03
C GLU A 137 -17.57 -11.14 4.63
N LYS A 138 -18.44 -10.53 5.43
CA LYS A 138 -19.07 -9.24 5.10
C LYS A 138 -18.15 -8.08 5.44
N ASN A 139 -17.40 -8.15 6.54
CA ASN A 139 -16.57 -7.06 7.02
C ASN A 139 -15.07 -7.22 6.70
N LEU A 140 -14.63 -8.38 6.20
CA LEU A 140 -13.21 -8.66 5.92
C LEU A 140 -12.57 -7.59 5.02
N LYS A 141 -13.21 -7.23 3.90
CA LYS A 141 -12.68 -6.23 2.95
C LYS A 141 -12.50 -4.87 3.64
N ASP A 142 -13.49 -4.42 4.39
CA ASP A 142 -13.46 -3.14 5.09
C ASP A 142 -12.37 -3.10 6.17
N VAL A 143 -12.18 -4.20 6.91
CA VAL A 143 -11.12 -4.31 7.92
C VAL A 143 -9.75 -4.30 7.27
N LEU A 144 -9.53 -5.05 6.20
CA LEU A 144 -8.26 -5.04 5.46
C LEU A 144 -7.94 -3.66 4.87
N LEU A 145 -8.93 -3.00 4.26
CA LEU A 145 -8.78 -1.64 3.73
C LEU A 145 -8.49 -0.63 4.85
N THR A 146 -9.12 -0.78 6.02
CA THR A 146 -8.86 0.07 7.18
C THR A 146 -7.43 -0.12 7.72
N LEU A 147 -6.94 -1.36 7.83
CA LEU A 147 -5.55 -1.64 8.25
C LEU A 147 -4.53 -1.02 7.26
N ARG A 148 -4.83 -1.07 5.96
CA ARG A 148 -4.01 -0.42 4.92
C ARG A 148 -3.98 1.10 5.07
N ALA A 149 -5.12 1.72 5.36
CA ALA A 149 -5.21 3.14 5.69
C ALA A 149 -4.47 3.50 6.99
N ILE A 150 -4.52 2.64 8.02
CA ILE A 150 -3.71 2.79 9.25
C ILE A 150 -2.21 2.78 8.91
N GLY A 151 -1.79 1.85 8.05
CA GLY A 151 -0.40 1.80 7.60
C GLY A 151 0.02 2.97 6.72
N ASN A 152 -0.92 3.59 5.99
CA ASN A 152 -0.66 4.81 5.25
C ASN A 152 -0.38 6.01 6.16
N ILE A 153 -1.19 6.22 7.21
CA ILE A 153 -0.99 7.37 8.12
C ILE A 153 0.30 7.26 8.93
N GLY A 154 0.72 6.03 9.28
CA GLY A 154 1.97 5.78 10.00
C GLY A 154 2.06 6.48 11.35
N GLN A 155 0.98 6.42 12.16
CA GLN A 155 0.91 7.08 13.47
C GLN A 155 1.00 6.04 14.60
N SER A 156 1.82 6.33 15.62
CA SER A 156 2.07 5.43 16.76
C SER A 156 0.82 5.19 17.61
N LEU A 157 -0.14 6.12 17.60
CA LEU A 157 -1.42 6.04 18.31
C LEU A 157 -2.30 4.82 17.97
N LEU A 158 -1.96 4.06 16.91
CA LEU A 158 -2.71 2.89 16.45
C LEU A 158 -2.00 1.56 16.69
N THR A 159 -0.78 1.55 17.23
CA THR A 159 0.01 0.33 17.49
C THR A 159 -0.74 -0.66 18.36
N SER A 160 -1.41 -0.20 19.43
CA SER A 160 -2.25 -1.07 20.28
C SER A 160 -3.38 -1.79 19.52
N THR A 161 -3.93 -1.14 18.48
CA THR A 161 -4.95 -1.74 17.61
C THR A 161 -4.34 -2.80 16.70
N LEU A 162 -3.16 -2.51 16.14
CA LEU A 162 -2.40 -3.45 15.32
C LEU A 162 -1.94 -4.68 16.12
N ASP A 163 -1.38 -4.45 17.31
CA ASP A 163 -0.94 -5.51 18.22
C ASP A 163 -2.08 -6.45 18.61
N THR A 164 -3.26 -5.89 18.88
CA THR A 164 -4.47 -6.67 19.14
C THR A 164 -4.82 -7.57 17.95
N CYS A 165 -4.73 -7.06 16.71
CA CYS A 165 -4.99 -7.88 15.51
C CYS A 165 -3.96 -8.99 15.35
N ILE A 166 -2.68 -8.70 15.58
CA ILE A 166 -1.57 -9.64 15.39
C ILE A 166 -1.64 -10.78 16.41
N SER A 167 -1.82 -10.45 17.69
CA SER A 167 -1.75 -11.42 18.80
C SER A 167 -3.03 -12.27 18.98
N SER A 168 -4.17 -11.81 18.47
CA SER A 168 -5.46 -12.51 18.63
C SER A 168 -5.45 -13.88 17.93
N SER A 169 -5.83 -14.94 18.65
CA SER A 169 -5.89 -16.30 18.09
C SER A 169 -7.06 -16.53 17.14
N THR A 170 -8.11 -15.70 17.23
CA THR A 170 -9.32 -15.80 16.38
C THR A 170 -9.21 -15.01 15.08
N THR A 171 -8.17 -14.17 14.94
CA THR A 171 -7.97 -13.33 13.76
C THR A 171 -7.37 -14.16 12.62
N PRO A 172 -7.96 -14.15 11.41
CA PRO A 172 -7.40 -14.85 10.26
C PRO A 172 -6.00 -14.36 9.90
N LEU A 173 -5.17 -15.27 9.35
CA LEU A 173 -3.79 -14.98 8.98
C LEU A 173 -3.66 -13.75 8.07
N GLU A 174 -4.53 -13.62 7.05
CA GLU A 174 -4.53 -12.46 6.14
C GLU A 174 -4.68 -11.12 6.88
N VAL A 175 -5.52 -11.07 7.92
CA VAL A 175 -5.73 -9.86 8.72
C VAL A 175 -4.51 -9.60 9.62
N LYS A 176 -3.89 -10.65 10.18
CA LYS A 176 -2.65 -10.52 10.95
C LYS A 176 -1.51 -9.96 10.10
N VAL A 177 -1.36 -10.48 8.88
CA VAL A 177 -0.34 -10.03 7.92
C VAL A 177 -0.58 -8.58 7.53
N ALA A 178 -1.82 -8.18 7.24
CA ALA A 178 -2.17 -6.79 6.95
C ALA A 178 -1.91 -5.85 8.16
N ALA A 179 -2.13 -6.33 9.39
CA ALA A 179 -1.83 -5.57 10.61
C ALA A 179 -0.32 -5.44 10.85
N ALA A 180 0.46 -6.50 10.57
CA ALA A 180 1.93 -6.43 10.62
C ALA A 180 2.46 -5.45 9.56
N ASP A 181 2.04 -5.54 8.29
CA ASP A 181 2.44 -4.61 7.21
C ASP A 181 2.06 -3.15 7.50
N ALA A 182 1.03 -2.90 8.32
CA ALA A 182 0.68 -1.55 8.74
C ALA A 182 1.78 -0.85 9.57
N TYR A 183 2.77 -1.58 10.10
CA TYR A 183 3.95 -1.00 10.75
C TYR A 183 4.94 -0.35 9.79
N ARG A 184 4.85 -0.59 8.47
CA ARG A 184 5.84 -0.17 7.46
C ARG A 184 6.12 1.34 7.41
N ARG A 185 5.26 2.20 7.96
CA ARG A 185 5.43 3.66 8.00
C ARG A 185 5.42 4.27 9.39
N MET A 186 5.52 3.45 10.44
CA MET A 186 5.59 3.99 11.81
C MET A 186 6.79 4.94 11.96
N PRO A 187 6.82 5.88 12.91
CA PRO A 187 8.02 6.70 13.14
C PRO A 187 9.20 5.83 13.61
N CYS A 188 10.44 6.24 13.34
CA CYS A 188 11.66 5.60 13.89
C CYS A 188 12.18 6.30 15.15
N ASP A 189 11.34 7.12 15.78
CA ASP A 189 11.66 7.83 16.99
C ASP A 189 11.20 7.04 18.23
N ASN A 190 11.38 7.63 19.40
CA ASN A 190 11.03 6.99 20.67
C ASN A 190 9.52 7.00 20.97
N SER A 191 8.65 7.35 20.01
CA SER A 191 7.19 7.35 20.21
C SER A 191 6.63 5.94 20.44
N PHE A 192 7.34 4.90 20.02
CA PHE A 192 6.94 3.51 20.20
C PHE A 192 8.14 2.56 20.36
N SER A 193 8.01 1.60 21.29
CA SER A 193 9.00 0.54 21.48
C SER A 193 8.72 -0.62 20.53
N GLN A 194 9.57 -0.79 19.51
CA GLN A 194 9.46 -1.93 18.59
C GLN A 194 9.65 -3.26 19.30
N LYS A 195 10.46 -3.31 20.35
CA LYS A 195 10.71 -4.53 21.13
C LYS A 195 9.48 -5.04 21.87
N ASP A 196 8.62 -4.12 22.32
CA ASP A 196 7.39 -4.46 23.05
C ASP A 196 6.19 -4.69 22.11
N SER A 197 6.41 -4.64 20.80
CA SER A 197 5.38 -4.82 19.77
C SER A 197 4.98 -6.28 19.58
N ALA A 198 3.78 -6.49 19.04
CA ALA A 198 3.36 -7.82 18.64
C ALA A 198 4.16 -8.37 17.45
N VAL A 199 4.64 -7.50 16.54
CA VAL A 199 5.50 -7.95 15.42
C VAL A 199 6.80 -8.56 15.91
N TRP A 200 7.43 -7.99 16.95
CA TRP A 200 8.63 -8.56 17.55
C TRP A 200 8.37 -9.92 18.19
N THR A 201 7.28 -10.03 18.96
CA THR A 201 6.89 -11.27 19.65
C THR A 201 6.60 -12.40 18.65
N VAL A 202 5.86 -12.10 17.58
CA VAL A 202 5.49 -13.06 16.54
C VAL A 202 6.69 -13.53 15.72
N LEU A 203 7.64 -12.65 15.42
CA LEU A 203 8.87 -13.02 14.71
C LEU A 203 9.64 -14.13 15.45
N GLN A 204 9.69 -14.04 16.79
CA GLN A 204 10.41 -14.98 17.65
C GLN A 204 9.68 -16.31 17.91
N ASP A 205 8.38 -16.40 17.61
CA ASP A 205 7.56 -17.57 17.91
C ASP A 205 7.54 -18.56 16.74
N PRO A 206 8.19 -19.74 16.86
CA PRO A 206 8.26 -20.73 15.78
C PRO A 206 6.91 -21.42 15.50
N SER A 207 5.88 -21.20 16.32
CA SER A 207 4.53 -21.74 16.07
C SER A 207 3.71 -20.88 15.10
N GLN A 208 4.16 -19.67 14.78
CA GLN A 208 3.47 -18.77 13.86
C GLN A 208 3.77 -19.14 12.40
N ASP A 209 2.82 -18.85 11.50
CA ASP A 209 2.99 -19.07 10.05
C ASP A 209 4.12 -18.19 9.51
N SER A 210 4.97 -18.76 8.66
CA SER A 210 6.17 -18.13 8.10
C SER A 210 5.85 -16.82 7.37
N GLU A 211 4.68 -16.70 6.71
CA GLU A 211 4.24 -15.47 6.07
C GLU A 211 4.14 -14.31 7.06
N LEU A 212 3.55 -14.57 8.23
CA LEU A 212 3.39 -13.58 9.28
C LEU A 212 4.73 -13.26 9.95
N ARG A 213 5.59 -14.27 10.18
CA ARG A 213 6.93 -14.06 10.75
C ARG A 213 7.81 -13.22 9.80
N ILE A 214 7.77 -13.49 8.50
CA ILE A 214 8.47 -12.71 7.46
C ILE A 214 7.95 -11.26 7.42
N THR A 215 6.64 -11.06 7.44
CA THR A 215 6.05 -9.70 7.44
C THR A 215 6.42 -8.93 8.71
N SER A 216 6.45 -9.61 9.85
CA SER A 216 6.93 -9.05 11.11
C SER A 216 8.42 -8.70 11.05
N TYR A 217 9.26 -9.55 10.47
CA TYR A 217 10.67 -9.25 10.22
C TYR A 217 10.87 -7.97 9.38
N LEU A 218 10.13 -7.82 8.28
CA LEU A 218 10.19 -6.62 7.46
C LEU A 218 9.78 -5.36 8.25
N SER A 219 8.76 -5.49 9.09
CA SER A 219 8.29 -4.40 9.98
C SER A 219 9.35 -4.02 11.02
N VAL A 220 10.07 -5.02 11.53
CA VAL A 220 11.19 -4.85 12.47
C VAL A 220 12.38 -4.18 11.77
N MET A 221 12.79 -4.67 10.61
CA MET A 221 13.96 -4.23 9.86
C MET A 221 13.80 -2.88 9.14
N ARG A 222 12.67 -2.20 9.31
CA ARG A 222 12.43 -0.87 8.74
C ARG A 222 13.41 0.19 9.27
N CYS A 223 13.73 0.14 10.56
CA CYS A 223 14.66 1.04 11.23
C CYS A 223 15.49 0.26 12.27
N PRO A 224 16.41 -0.60 11.82
CA PRO A 224 17.16 -1.47 12.72
C PRO A 224 18.23 -0.67 13.46
N ASP A 225 18.33 -0.87 14.77
CA ASP A 225 19.47 -0.42 15.57
C ASP A 225 20.44 -1.59 15.87
N ASP A 226 21.57 -1.29 16.52
CA ASP A 226 22.58 -2.31 16.86
C ASP A 226 21.98 -3.43 17.77
N ASN A 227 21.00 -3.12 18.63
CA ASN A 227 20.34 -4.13 19.45
C ASN A 227 19.42 -5.03 18.60
N THR A 228 18.62 -4.43 17.72
CA THR A 228 17.77 -5.14 16.76
C THR A 228 18.62 -6.12 15.94
N LEU A 229 19.74 -5.65 15.37
CA LEU A 229 20.61 -6.48 14.54
C LEU A 229 21.25 -7.62 15.33
N SER A 230 21.69 -7.36 16.56
CA SER A 230 22.21 -8.40 17.46
C SER A 230 21.15 -9.47 17.76
N GLU A 231 19.92 -9.06 18.04
CA GLU A 231 18.82 -9.98 18.35
C GLU A 231 18.38 -10.78 17.10
N ILE A 232 18.37 -10.17 15.91
CA ILE A 232 18.13 -10.87 14.63
C ILE A 232 19.23 -11.90 14.35
N SER A 233 20.50 -11.56 14.60
CA SER A 233 21.62 -12.51 14.47
C SER A 233 21.40 -13.74 15.36
N GLN A 234 21.05 -13.53 16.63
CA GLN A 234 20.79 -14.62 17.58
C GLN A 234 19.53 -15.43 17.24
N LEU A 235 18.52 -14.79 16.65
CA LEU A 235 17.31 -15.46 16.15
C LEU A 235 17.70 -16.43 15.03
N LEU A 236 18.47 -15.97 14.03
CA LEU A 236 18.89 -16.82 12.91
C LEU A 236 19.74 -18.01 13.34
N ASP A 237 20.63 -17.84 14.33
CA ASP A 237 21.44 -18.94 14.84
C ASP A 237 20.60 -20.13 15.31
N LYS A 238 19.43 -19.84 15.88
CA LYS A 238 18.48 -20.84 16.42
C LYS A 238 17.38 -21.22 15.44
N GLU A 239 17.24 -20.51 14.33
CA GLU A 239 16.15 -20.73 13.38
C GLU A 239 16.32 -22.05 12.62
N THR A 240 15.21 -22.77 12.52
CA THR A 240 15.11 -24.09 11.88
C THR A 240 14.14 -24.12 10.70
N ASP A 241 13.27 -23.11 10.58
CA ASP A 241 12.42 -22.91 9.41
C ASP A 241 13.25 -22.31 8.26
N ASP A 242 13.52 -23.13 7.25
CA ASP A 242 14.25 -22.71 6.05
C ASP A 242 13.55 -21.58 5.29
N ASP A 243 12.22 -21.47 5.38
CA ASP A 243 11.46 -20.44 4.67
C ASP A 243 11.72 -19.06 5.26
N LEU A 244 11.56 -18.92 6.59
CA LEU A 244 11.91 -17.68 7.29
C LEU A 244 13.41 -17.40 7.23
N GLY A 245 14.24 -18.40 7.51
CA GLY A 245 15.70 -18.26 7.52
C GLY A 245 16.26 -17.85 6.16
N GLY A 246 15.77 -18.49 5.08
CA GLY A 246 16.11 -18.14 3.69
C GLY A 246 15.69 -16.73 3.31
N PHE A 247 14.50 -16.29 3.72
CA PHE A 247 14.04 -14.92 3.49
C PHE A 247 14.93 -13.90 4.20
N ILE A 248 15.15 -14.07 5.50
CA ILE A 248 15.97 -13.14 6.29
C ILE A 248 17.40 -13.09 5.75
N TYR A 249 18.00 -14.26 5.47
CA TYR A 249 19.36 -14.35 4.96
C TYR A 249 19.51 -13.66 3.59
N SER A 250 18.59 -13.92 2.64
CA SER A 250 18.61 -13.25 1.34
C SER A 250 18.42 -11.73 1.45
N HIS A 251 17.50 -11.27 2.30
CA HIS A 251 17.30 -9.83 2.54
C HIS A 251 18.54 -9.17 3.13
N ILE A 252 19.17 -9.77 4.14
CA ILE A 252 20.41 -9.23 4.74
C ILE A 252 21.53 -9.21 3.71
N LYS A 253 21.66 -10.25 2.88
CA LYS A 253 22.67 -10.31 1.83
C LYS A 253 22.49 -9.17 0.82
N ASN A 254 21.27 -8.96 0.33
CA ASN A 254 20.98 -7.86 -0.59
C ASN A 254 21.18 -6.48 0.07
N LEU A 255 20.80 -6.34 1.35
CA LEU A 255 21.08 -5.12 2.12
C LEU A 255 22.57 -4.85 2.26
N LYS A 256 23.45 -5.87 2.37
CA LYS A 256 24.91 -5.67 2.40
C LYS A 256 25.45 -5.20 1.06
N ASP A 257 24.85 -5.64 -0.04
CA ASP A 257 25.29 -5.39 -1.41
C ASP A 257 24.62 -4.15 -2.05
N THR A 258 23.66 -3.53 -1.36
CA THR A 258 22.88 -2.41 -1.90
C THR A 258 23.73 -1.17 -2.23
N SER A 259 23.44 -0.57 -3.38
CA SER A 259 23.99 0.73 -3.79
C SER A 259 23.10 1.91 -3.41
N ASP A 260 21.97 1.68 -2.74
CA ASP A 260 21.05 2.73 -2.28
C ASP A 260 21.77 3.64 -1.26
N PRO A 261 21.93 4.95 -1.54
CA PRO A 261 22.59 5.89 -0.64
C PRO A 261 21.95 6.01 0.74
N LEU A 262 20.62 5.87 0.85
CA LEU A 262 19.90 6.01 2.12
C LEU A 262 20.02 4.76 2.99
N LYS A 263 20.37 3.61 2.41
CA LYS A 263 20.60 2.36 3.16
C LYS A 263 22.04 2.19 3.64
N GLN A 264 22.97 3.08 3.28
CA GLN A 264 24.40 2.90 3.58
C GLN A 264 24.74 2.89 5.09
N ASP A 265 23.96 3.56 5.93
CA ASP A 265 24.15 3.47 7.38
C ASP A 265 23.68 2.11 7.94
N ILE A 266 22.62 1.54 7.36
CA ILE A 266 22.18 0.18 7.65
C ILE A 266 23.25 -0.83 7.21
N VAL A 267 23.84 -0.66 6.02
CA VAL A 267 24.96 -1.49 5.53
C VAL A 267 26.10 -1.54 6.55
N LYS A 268 26.54 -0.36 7.05
CA LYS A 268 27.62 -0.26 8.04
C LYS A 268 27.25 -0.97 9.34
N ALA A 269 26.00 -0.85 9.80
CA ALA A 269 25.53 -1.49 11.02
C ALA A 269 25.46 -3.02 10.87
N ILE A 270 24.87 -3.51 9.77
CA ILE A 270 24.75 -4.93 9.46
C ILE A 270 26.11 -5.62 9.33
N ASN A 271 27.12 -4.94 8.78
CA ASN A 271 28.47 -5.51 8.60
C ASN A 271 29.23 -5.78 9.91
N LYS A 272 28.73 -5.32 11.06
CA LYS A 272 29.28 -5.68 12.38
C LYS A 272 28.93 -7.11 12.81
N TYR A 273 27.97 -7.75 12.13
CA TYR A 273 27.39 -9.03 12.51
C TYR A 273 27.59 -10.10 11.42
N THR A 274 27.74 -11.33 11.87
CA THR A 274 27.75 -12.53 11.02
C THR A 274 26.42 -13.24 11.20
N PHE A 275 25.78 -13.62 10.09
CA PHE A 275 24.47 -14.25 10.09
C PHE A 275 24.61 -15.69 9.58
N LYS A 276 23.90 -16.63 10.22
CA LYS A 276 23.79 -18.02 9.76
C LYS A 276 23.27 -18.06 8.32
N GLU A 277 23.94 -18.85 7.48
CA GLU A 277 23.55 -19.04 6.09
C GLU A 277 22.39 -20.03 5.96
N PHE A 278 21.55 -19.80 4.95
CA PHE A 278 20.43 -20.67 4.56
C PHE A 278 20.49 -20.99 3.06
N GLU A 279 19.93 -22.13 2.66
CA GLU A 279 19.81 -22.47 1.25
C GLU A 279 18.88 -21.48 0.55
N LEU A 280 19.36 -20.88 -0.53
CA LEU A 280 18.58 -19.97 -1.36
C LEU A 280 18.06 -20.74 -2.58
N ASN A 281 16.83 -21.23 -2.50
CA ASN A 281 16.16 -21.89 -3.60
C ASN A 281 14.86 -21.16 -3.94
N LEU A 282 14.88 -20.41 -5.05
CA LEU A 282 13.80 -19.53 -5.51
C LEU A 282 12.45 -20.23 -5.72
N LEU A 283 12.48 -21.54 -5.97
CA LEU A 283 11.26 -22.32 -6.23
C LEU A 283 10.71 -22.98 -4.97
N LYS A 284 11.45 -22.92 -3.86
CA LYS A 284 11.13 -23.66 -2.63
C LYS A 284 10.94 -22.75 -1.43
N TYR A 285 11.77 -21.72 -1.30
CA TYR A 285 11.84 -20.88 -0.11
C TYR A 285 11.57 -19.42 -0.45
N SER A 286 10.94 -18.73 0.49
CA SER A 286 10.72 -17.30 0.48
C SER A 286 12.06 -16.59 0.40
N SER A 287 12.10 -15.51 -0.38
CA SER A 287 13.33 -14.76 -0.61
C SER A 287 13.08 -13.30 -0.96
N ASN A 288 14.08 -12.48 -0.66
CA ASN A 288 14.19 -11.11 -1.14
C ASN A 288 15.21 -11.05 -2.29
N HIS A 289 14.95 -10.15 -3.24
CA HIS A 289 15.83 -9.83 -4.36
C HIS A 289 15.94 -8.32 -4.50
N GLU A 290 17.17 -7.80 -4.50
CA GLU A 290 17.41 -6.40 -4.80
C GLU A 290 18.38 -6.27 -5.97
N ALA A 291 18.10 -5.32 -6.86
CA ALA A 291 19.05 -4.82 -7.84
C ALA A 291 19.10 -3.30 -7.70
N SER A 292 20.29 -2.76 -7.43
CA SER A 292 20.51 -1.33 -7.27
C SER A 292 21.73 -0.84 -8.06
N VAL A 293 21.67 0.39 -8.54
CA VAL A 293 22.76 1.06 -9.27
C VAL A 293 22.81 2.53 -8.90
N LEU A 294 24.02 3.04 -8.64
CA LEU A 294 24.26 4.46 -8.35
C LEU A 294 25.23 5.06 -9.36
N ILE A 295 24.77 6.05 -10.12
CA ILE A 295 25.57 6.80 -11.09
C ILE A 295 26.09 8.06 -10.40
N ASN A 296 27.24 7.94 -9.72
CA ASN A 296 27.84 9.02 -8.92
C ASN A 296 28.01 10.34 -9.69
N ARG A 297 28.33 10.31 -10.99
CA ARG A 297 28.50 11.53 -11.81
C ARG A 297 27.21 12.33 -11.99
N LEU A 298 26.06 11.67 -11.90
CA LEU A 298 24.74 12.29 -12.07
C LEU A 298 24.00 12.45 -10.73
N ASN A 299 24.56 11.93 -9.64
CA ASN A 299 23.89 11.79 -8.34
C ASN A 299 22.48 11.18 -8.50
N LEU A 300 22.43 10.09 -9.27
CA LEU A 300 21.22 9.40 -9.71
C LEU A 300 21.34 7.92 -9.34
N GLY A 301 20.40 7.41 -8.55
CA GLY A 301 20.32 6.00 -8.15
C GLY A 301 19.00 5.37 -8.58
N PHE A 302 19.03 4.07 -8.83
CA PHE A 302 17.85 3.26 -9.10
C PHE A 302 17.92 1.99 -8.28
N THR A 303 16.82 1.63 -7.63
CA THR A 303 16.68 0.42 -6.83
C THR A 303 15.39 -0.28 -7.20
N ALA A 304 15.48 -1.58 -7.50
CA ALA A 304 14.36 -2.49 -7.64
C ALA A 304 14.49 -3.56 -6.55
N ASP A 305 13.53 -3.59 -5.63
CA ASP A 305 13.44 -4.56 -4.53
C ASP A 305 12.21 -5.43 -4.70
N SER A 306 12.34 -6.72 -4.47
CA SER A 306 11.26 -7.70 -4.64
C SER A 306 11.24 -8.70 -3.50
N ASN A 307 10.07 -8.93 -2.94
CA ASN A 307 9.83 -9.95 -1.91
C ASN A 307 8.91 -11.02 -2.46
N ILE A 308 9.33 -12.28 -2.36
CA ILE A 308 8.53 -13.44 -2.72
C ILE A 308 8.33 -14.29 -1.47
N ILE A 309 7.08 -14.52 -1.09
CA ILE A 309 6.72 -15.35 0.06
C ILE A 309 6.02 -16.60 -0.45
N MET A 310 6.57 -17.76 -0.10
CA MET A 310 6.08 -19.08 -0.49
C MET A 310 4.91 -19.54 0.39
N GLY A 311 4.07 -20.43 -0.14
CA GLY A 311 3.00 -21.03 0.64
C GLY A 311 3.54 -22.09 1.61
N SER A 312 3.15 -22.03 2.88
CA SER A 312 3.56 -23.02 3.91
C SER A 312 3.22 -24.49 3.60
N LYS A 313 2.33 -24.75 2.62
CA LYS A 313 1.91 -26.08 2.19
C LYS A 313 2.00 -26.27 0.66
N SER A 314 2.66 -25.37 -0.05
CA SER A 314 2.65 -25.34 -1.52
C SER A 314 3.95 -24.78 -2.08
N PRO A 315 4.48 -25.36 -3.18
CA PRO A 315 5.64 -24.80 -3.89
C PRO A 315 5.27 -23.57 -4.74
N LEU A 316 4.07 -23.00 -4.55
CA LEU A 316 3.62 -21.80 -5.23
C LEU A 316 3.75 -20.58 -4.32
N PRO A 317 4.13 -19.41 -4.88
CA PRO A 317 4.14 -18.16 -4.12
C PRO A 317 2.74 -17.83 -3.58
N ARG A 318 2.67 -17.51 -2.30
CA ARG A 318 1.48 -16.94 -1.67
C ARG A 318 1.42 -15.43 -1.86
N SER A 319 2.55 -14.74 -1.86
CA SER A 319 2.59 -13.31 -2.15
C SER A 319 3.87 -12.90 -2.86
N ALA A 320 3.76 -11.81 -3.62
CA ALA A 320 4.86 -11.17 -4.30
C ALA A 320 4.70 -9.65 -4.24
N MET A 321 5.81 -8.93 -4.09
CA MET A 321 5.86 -7.48 -4.07
C MET A 321 7.05 -7.01 -4.91
N LEU A 322 6.88 -5.93 -5.67
CA LEU A 322 7.94 -5.21 -6.38
C LEU A 322 7.89 -3.72 -5.97
N ASN A 323 9.03 -3.20 -5.49
CA ASN A 323 9.25 -1.82 -5.10
C ASN A 323 10.30 -1.19 -6.01
N LEU A 324 9.98 -0.03 -6.57
CA LEU A 324 10.86 0.76 -7.43
C LEU A 324 11.15 2.09 -6.77
N THR A 325 12.43 2.37 -6.53
CA THR A 325 12.92 3.58 -5.88
C THR A 325 13.95 4.27 -6.77
N VAL A 326 13.91 5.60 -6.80
CA VAL A 326 14.87 6.44 -7.52
C VAL A 326 15.47 7.44 -6.57
N ASP A 327 16.80 7.54 -6.60
CA ASP A 327 17.57 8.50 -5.80
C ASP A 327 17.97 9.67 -6.69
N LEU A 328 17.55 10.88 -6.30
CA LEU A 328 17.83 12.11 -7.03
C LEU A 328 18.41 13.14 -6.08
N PHE A 329 19.63 13.59 -6.37
CA PHE A 329 20.27 14.69 -5.66
C PHE A 329 20.36 14.45 -4.13
N GLY A 330 20.57 13.20 -3.70
CA GLY A 330 20.65 12.83 -2.28
C GLY A 330 19.32 12.60 -1.57
N ASN A 331 18.19 12.55 -2.30
CA ASN A 331 16.89 12.17 -1.77
C ASN A 331 16.40 10.90 -2.48
N SER A 332 15.88 9.93 -1.73
CA SER A 332 15.18 8.78 -2.33
C SER A 332 13.69 9.04 -2.44
N VAL A 333 13.13 8.64 -3.57
CA VAL A 333 11.70 8.66 -3.83
C VAL A 333 11.28 7.26 -4.24
N ASN A 334 10.45 6.63 -3.41
CA ASN A 334 9.72 5.43 -3.79
C ASN A 334 8.74 5.80 -4.90
N LEU A 335 8.96 5.40 -6.15
CA LEU A 335 8.09 5.77 -7.26
C LEU A 335 6.81 4.93 -7.27
N LEU A 336 6.99 3.63 -7.15
CA LEU A 336 5.93 2.66 -7.31
C LEU A 336 6.24 1.42 -6.47
N GLU A 337 5.23 0.91 -5.79
CA GLU A 337 5.22 -0.42 -5.23
C GLU A 337 3.95 -1.13 -5.71
N ILE A 338 4.09 -2.34 -6.21
CA ILE A 338 2.96 -3.20 -6.57
C ILE A 338 3.12 -4.51 -5.83
N GLY A 339 2.03 -5.02 -5.28
CA GLY A 339 2.07 -6.30 -4.60
C GLY A 339 0.75 -7.03 -4.67
N GLY A 340 0.81 -8.34 -4.49
CA GLY A 340 -0.35 -9.20 -4.50
C GLY A 340 -0.16 -10.40 -3.60
N ARG A 341 -1.29 -10.92 -3.13
CA ARG A 341 -1.39 -12.11 -2.29
C ARG A 341 -2.47 -13.02 -2.86
N VAL A 342 -2.26 -14.32 -2.85
CA VAL A 342 -3.23 -15.32 -3.32
C VAL A 342 -3.25 -16.53 -2.40
N GLU A 343 -4.44 -16.97 -2.04
CA GLU A 343 -4.70 -18.24 -1.35
C GLU A 343 -5.47 -19.17 -2.29
N GLY A 344 -5.08 -20.45 -2.34
CA GLY A 344 -5.73 -21.45 -3.19
C GLY A 344 -5.28 -21.41 -4.66
N LEU A 345 -4.08 -20.88 -4.94
CA LEU A 345 -3.53 -20.83 -6.30
C LEU A 345 -3.38 -22.23 -6.91
N GLU A 346 -3.21 -23.25 -6.08
CA GLU A 346 -3.12 -24.66 -6.46
C GLU A 346 -4.39 -25.12 -7.20
N ILE A 347 -5.56 -24.64 -6.77
CA ILE A 347 -6.87 -24.94 -7.38
C ILE A 347 -6.94 -24.40 -8.81
N LEU A 348 -6.35 -23.22 -9.05
CA LEU A 348 -6.28 -22.62 -10.39
C LEU A 348 -5.33 -23.40 -11.29
N VAL A 349 -4.16 -23.75 -10.76
CA VAL A 349 -3.14 -24.48 -11.50
C VAL A 349 -3.61 -25.88 -11.87
N GLU A 350 -4.28 -26.61 -10.97
CA GLU A 350 -4.88 -27.93 -11.26
C GLU A 350 -5.87 -27.86 -12.42
N LYS A 351 -6.75 -26.84 -12.42
CA LYS A 351 -7.76 -26.67 -13.46
C LYS A 351 -7.16 -26.34 -14.83
N LEU A 352 -6.08 -25.57 -14.86
CA LEU A 352 -5.42 -25.15 -16.09
C LEU A 352 -4.54 -26.26 -16.68
N LEU A 353 -3.79 -26.98 -15.85
CA LEU A 353 -2.80 -27.96 -16.30
C LEU A 353 -3.30 -29.41 -16.26
N GLY A 354 -4.45 -29.66 -15.61
CA GLY A 354 -4.97 -30.99 -15.35
C GLY A 354 -4.17 -31.75 -14.28
N PRO A 355 -4.69 -32.90 -13.80
CA PRO A 355 -4.07 -33.71 -12.74
C PRO A 355 -2.71 -34.33 -13.14
N THR A 356 -2.31 -34.25 -14.41
CA THR A 356 -1.03 -34.74 -14.95
C THR A 356 0.03 -33.65 -15.16
N GLY A 357 -0.23 -32.40 -14.75
CA GLY A 357 0.81 -31.37 -14.72
C GLY A 357 1.97 -31.78 -13.80
N TYR A 358 3.21 -31.52 -14.20
CA TYR A 358 4.47 -31.89 -13.51
C TYR A 358 4.68 -31.24 -12.12
N LEU A 359 3.61 -30.88 -11.40
CA LEU A 359 3.71 -30.33 -10.06
C LEU A 359 3.57 -31.47 -9.04
N PRO A 360 4.55 -31.66 -8.14
CA PRO A 360 4.56 -32.75 -7.16
C PRO A 360 3.63 -32.42 -5.96
N VAL A 361 2.39 -32.02 -6.21
CA VAL A 361 1.45 -31.58 -5.17
C VAL A 361 0.19 -32.45 -5.23
N LYS A 362 -0.20 -33.04 -4.10
CA LYS A 362 -1.54 -33.60 -3.92
C LYS A 362 -2.48 -32.42 -3.74
N ILE A 363 -3.21 -32.06 -4.79
CA ILE A 363 -4.15 -30.94 -4.75
C ILE A 363 -5.45 -31.42 -4.11
N GLU A 364 -5.85 -30.79 -3.01
CA GLU A 364 -7.18 -31.02 -2.44
C GLU A 364 -8.23 -30.47 -3.39
N LYS A 365 -9.34 -31.20 -3.60
CA LYS A 365 -10.47 -30.74 -4.41
C LYS A 365 -11.09 -29.49 -3.77
N GLY A 366 -10.57 -28.32 -4.10
CA GLY A 366 -11.11 -27.03 -3.70
C GLY A 366 -12.10 -26.48 -4.73
N LYS A 367 -13.04 -25.63 -4.29
CA LYS A 367 -13.91 -24.91 -5.21
C LYS A 367 -13.22 -23.62 -5.63
N LEU A 368 -13.56 -23.12 -6.82
CA LEU A 368 -13.03 -21.83 -7.29
C LEU A 368 -13.40 -20.68 -6.35
N ASP A 369 -14.53 -20.82 -5.65
CA ASP A 369 -15.03 -19.85 -4.68
C ASP A 369 -14.21 -19.76 -3.40
N ASP A 370 -13.30 -20.73 -3.18
CA ASP A 370 -12.38 -20.74 -2.04
C ASP A 370 -11.09 -19.96 -2.34
N VAL A 371 -10.84 -19.60 -3.60
CA VAL A 371 -9.69 -18.80 -4.01
C VAL A 371 -9.88 -17.37 -3.52
N LYS A 372 -8.87 -16.83 -2.85
CA LYS A 372 -8.82 -15.43 -2.44
C LYS A 372 -7.60 -14.79 -3.04
N ALA A 373 -7.74 -13.58 -3.54
CA ALA A 373 -6.62 -12.80 -4.02
C ALA A 373 -6.75 -11.37 -3.54
N SER A 374 -5.63 -10.71 -3.30
CA SER A 374 -5.62 -9.28 -3.10
C SER A 374 -4.46 -8.64 -3.84
N VAL A 375 -4.67 -7.41 -4.28
CA VAL A 375 -3.68 -6.61 -5.02
C VAL A 375 -3.67 -5.20 -4.47
N TYR A 376 -2.50 -4.58 -4.46
CA TYR A 376 -2.36 -3.18 -4.07
C TYR A 376 -1.31 -2.46 -4.90
N ALA A 377 -1.42 -1.15 -4.93
CA ALA A 377 -0.40 -0.28 -5.49
C ALA A 377 -0.13 0.90 -4.55
N ARG A 378 1.15 1.19 -4.34
CA ARG A 378 1.64 2.37 -3.61
C ARG A 378 2.42 3.26 -4.55
N VAL A 379 2.23 4.56 -4.38
CA VAL A 379 2.88 5.60 -5.19
C VAL A 379 3.43 6.63 -4.22
N PHE A 380 4.72 6.96 -4.32
CA PHE A 380 5.37 7.84 -3.36
C PHE A 380 5.19 7.35 -1.90
N GLY A 381 5.23 6.03 -1.71
CA GLY A 381 5.03 5.36 -0.41
C GLY A 381 3.58 5.36 0.12
N ASN A 382 2.63 5.98 -0.57
CA ASN A 382 1.22 5.98 -0.17
C ASN A 382 0.46 4.90 -0.92
N GLU A 383 -0.26 4.03 -0.22
CA GLU A 383 -1.15 3.08 -0.85
C GLU A 383 -2.38 3.80 -1.41
N LEU A 384 -2.54 3.78 -2.73
CA LEU A 384 -3.62 4.49 -3.43
C LEU A 384 -4.70 3.55 -3.95
N PHE A 385 -4.35 2.27 -4.09
CA PHE A 385 -5.24 1.25 -4.61
C PHE A 385 -5.09 -0.03 -3.80
N TYR A 386 -6.23 -0.63 -3.47
CA TYR A 386 -6.31 -1.95 -2.86
C TYR A 386 -7.59 -2.62 -3.31
N GLU A 387 -7.49 -3.89 -3.73
CA GLU A 387 -8.64 -4.73 -3.96
C GLU A 387 -8.45 -6.11 -3.32
N HIS A 388 -9.57 -6.62 -2.78
CA HIS A 388 -9.68 -7.98 -2.26
C HIS A 388 -10.76 -8.70 -3.05
N LEU A 389 -10.39 -9.86 -3.57
CA LEU A 389 -11.17 -10.67 -4.48
C LEU A 389 -11.40 -12.03 -3.82
N LYS A 390 -12.65 -12.49 -3.81
CA LYS A 390 -13.00 -13.84 -3.36
C LYS A 390 -13.81 -14.55 -4.44
N GLY A 391 -13.35 -15.73 -4.81
CA GLY A 391 -14.04 -16.61 -5.74
C GLY A 391 -14.27 -16.00 -7.12
N THR A 392 -15.32 -16.47 -7.80
CA THR A 392 -15.69 -15.97 -9.13
C THR A 392 -16.50 -14.67 -9.09
N GLN A 393 -17.11 -14.34 -7.96
CA GLN A 393 -18.07 -13.24 -7.84
C GLN A 393 -17.42 -11.85 -7.76
N SER A 394 -16.15 -11.76 -7.33
CA SER A 394 -15.39 -10.50 -7.27
C SER A 394 -14.52 -10.26 -8.50
N LEU A 395 -14.46 -11.19 -9.45
CA LEU A 395 -13.71 -11.07 -10.72
C LEU A 395 -14.33 -10.05 -11.70
N HIS A 396 -15.31 -9.27 -11.25
CA HIS A 396 -15.77 -8.05 -11.88
C HIS A 396 -15.22 -6.89 -11.04
N GLY A 397 -13.94 -6.54 -11.25
CA GLY A 397 -13.46 -5.21 -10.90
C GLY A 397 -14.38 -4.15 -11.53
N PRO A 398 -14.34 -2.87 -11.09
CA PRO A 398 -15.33 -1.84 -11.43
C PRO A 398 -15.73 -1.89 -12.92
N ALA A 399 -16.85 -2.56 -13.23
CA ALA A 399 -17.47 -2.82 -14.54
C ALA A 399 -16.61 -3.01 -15.81
N LYS A 400 -15.27 -2.99 -15.77
CA LYS A 400 -14.42 -2.71 -16.94
C LYS A 400 -12.99 -3.26 -16.91
N MET A 401 -12.50 -3.85 -15.82
CA MET A 401 -11.21 -4.57 -15.87
C MET A 401 -11.44 -6.00 -16.40
N PRO A 402 -10.63 -6.47 -17.37
CA PRO A 402 -10.76 -7.83 -17.89
C PRO A 402 -10.47 -8.87 -16.79
N ASN A 403 -11.27 -9.93 -16.79
CA ASN A 403 -11.23 -11.01 -15.82
C ASN A 403 -9.87 -11.72 -15.83
N LEU A 404 -9.18 -11.77 -14.68
CA LEU A 404 -7.87 -12.41 -14.53
C LEU A 404 -7.91 -13.89 -14.94
N LEU A 405 -9.01 -14.58 -14.70
CA LEU A 405 -9.19 -15.97 -15.11
C LEU A 405 -9.33 -16.09 -16.63
N ASP A 406 -10.02 -15.16 -17.29
CA ASP A 406 -10.14 -15.14 -18.76
C ASP A 406 -8.79 -14.81 -19.41
N ILE A 407 -7.98 -13.96 -18.79
CA ILE A 407 -6.60 -13.69 -19.23
C ILE A 407 -5.75 -14.95 -19.08
N LEU A 408 -5.76 -15.61 -17.92
CA LEU A 408 -4.99 -16.84 -17.70
C LEU A 408 -5.46 -17.99 -18.61
N ILE A 409 -6.77 -18.13 -18.83
CA ILE A 409 -7.36 -19.13 -19.75
C ILE A 409 -6.99 -18.81 -21.21
N SER A 410 -7.04 -17.55 -21.64
CA SER A 410 -6.70 -17.17 -23.02
C SER A 410 -5.21 -17.39 -23.32
N ILE A 411 -4.32 -17.08 -22.37
CA ILE A 411 -2.89 -17.37 -22.45
C ILE A 411 -2.66 -18.89 -22.50
N ALA A 412 -3.28 -19.66 -21.59
CA ALA A 412 -3.12 -21.13 -21.54
C ALA A 412 -3.64 -21.82 -22.81
N ASN A 413 -4.77 -21.36 -23.35
CA ASN A 413 -5.38 -21.92 -24.55
C ASN A 413 -4.78 -21.39 -25.86
N ARG A 414 -3.72 -20.55 -25.81
CA ARG A 414 -3.11 -19.87 -26.96
C ARG A 414 -4.14 -19.12 -27.83
N GLN A 415 -5.22 -18.65 -27.21
CA GLN A 415 -6.23 -17.86 -27.91
C GLN A 415 -5.75 -16.42 -28.00
N ALA A 416 -5.68 -15.88 -29.22
CA ALA A 416 -5.49 -14.45 -29.42
C ALA A 416 -6.80 -13.74 -29.06
N VAL A 417 -6.88 -13.19 -27.85
CA VAL A 417 -8.01 -12.35 -27.45
C VAL A 417 -7.53 -10.90 -27.48
N ALA A 418 -8.13 -10.11 -28.37
CA ALA A 418 -7.89 -8.67 -28.44
C ALA A 418 -8.81 -8.00 -27.43
N TYR A 419 -8.27 -7.69 -26.26
CA TYR A 419 -8.86 -6.69 -25.39
C TYR A 419 -8.34 -5.32 -25.83
N THR A 420 -9.17 -4.29 -25.74
CA THR A 420 -8.72 -2.91 -25.95
C THR A 420 -9.39 -2.05 -24.90
N TYR A 421 -8.72 -1.93 -23.77
CA TYR A 421 -9.13 -1.15 -22.63
C TYR A 421 -8.06 -0.13 -22.31
N SER A 422 -8.39 1.16 -22.45
CA SER A 422 -7.50 2.26 -22.08
C SER A 422 -8.16 3.08 -20.98
N GLU A 423 -7.70 2.92 -19.73
CA GLU A 423 -8.01 3.87 -18.67
C GLU A 423 -6.74 4.39 -18.01
N GLN A 424 -6.74 5.71 -17.75
CA GLN A 424 -5.73 6.39 -16.97
C GLN A 424 -6.01 6.08 -15.50
N LEU A 425 -5.26 5.13 -14.95
CA LEU A 425 -5.38 4.69 -13.56
C LEU A 425 -4.70 5.65 -12.58
N LEU A 426 -3.66 6.34 -13.04
CA LEU A 426 -2.80 7.14 -12.19
C LEU A 426 -2.15 8.27 -13.00
N ASP A 427 -2.21 9.49 -12.49
CA ASP A 427 -1.44 10.63 -12.98
C ASP A 427 -1.10 11.50 -11.77
N VAL A 428 0.11 11.29 -11.27
CA VAL A 428 0.61 11.92 -10.04
C VAL A 428 1.96 12.55 -10.36
N ALA A 429 2.10 13.82 -10.00
CA ALA A 429 3.35 14.55 -10.12
C ALA A 429 3.96 14.83 -8.75
N LEU A 430 5.27 14.64 -8.62
CA LEU A 430 6.10 15.07 -7.50
C LEU A 430 7.07 16.15 -7.99
N THR A 431 7.14 17.27 -7.28
CA THR A 431 8.12 18.32 -7.58
C THR A 431 9.28 18.28 -6.57
N VAL A 432 10.49 18.08 -7.08
CA VAL A 432 11.73 18.05 -6.29
C VAL A 432 12.55 19.31 -6.58
N PRO A 433 12.98 20.08 -5.56
CA PRO A 433 13.85 21.24 -5.78
C PRO A 433 15.25 20.78 -6.19
N THR A 434 15.81 21.38 -7.24
CA THR A 434 17.21 21.10 -7.65
C THR A 434 18.17 22.14 -7.09
N ILE A 435 19.46 21.77 -7.01
CA ILE A 435 20.55 22.69 -6.59
C ILE A 435 20.71 23.90 -7.53
N ALA A 436 20.18 23.84 -8.75
CA ALA A 436 20.17 24.95 -9.70
C ALA A 436 19.03 25.95 -9.46
N GLY A 437 18.19 25.72 -8.44
CA GLY A 437 17.03 26.57 -8.13
C GLY A 437 15.84 26.35 -9.07
N LEU A 438 15.91 25.38 -9.99
CA LEU A 438 14.80 24.99 -10.86
C LEU A 438 14.06 23.77 -10.28
N PRO A 439 12.72 23.73 -10.32
CA PRO A 439 11.97 22.55 -9.92
C PRO A 439 12.11 21.43 -10.96
N LEU A 440 12.39 20.20 -10.50
CA LEU A 440 12.25 18.98 -11.30
C LEU A 440 10.88 18.37 -11.02
N GLU A 441 10.10 18.11 -12.05
CA GLU A 441 8.81 17.44 -11.94
C GLU A 441 8.94 15.97 -12.37
N ILE A 442 8.57 15.06 -11.48
CA ILE A 442 8.56 13.61 -11.70
C ILE A 442 7.10 13.19 -11.78
N THR A 443 6.67 12.80 -12.98
CA THR A 443 5.29 12.37 -13.24
C THR A 443 5.24 10.84 -13.34
N VAL A 444 4.39 10.21 -12.56
CA VAL A 444 4.06 8.78 -12.68
C VAL A 444 2.69 8.68 -13.35
N ASN A 445 2.73 8.26 -14.61
CA ASN A 445 1.54 8.05 -15.42
C ASN A 445 1.29 6.53 -15.52
N GLY A 446 0.25 6.06 -14.86
CA GLY A 446 -0.24 4.70 -14.97
C GLY A 446 -1.42 4.68 -15.92
N SER A 447 -1.21 4.18 -17.14
CA SER A 447 -2.29 3.79 -18.05
C SER A 447 -2.31 2.28 -18.16
N VAL A 448 -3.46 1.66 -17.91
CA VAL A 448 -3.65 0.27 -18.36
C VAL A 448 -4.16 0.33 -19.79
N ASN A 449 -3.38 -0.26 -20.68
CA ASN A 449 -3.78 -0.61 -22.04
C ASN A 449 -3.80 -2.14 -22.09
N LEU A 450 -5.00 -2.72 -22.06
CA LEU A 450 -5.23 -4.17 -22.07
C LEU A 450 -5.85 -4.59 -23.39
#